data_AF-A0A820K5N2-F1
#
_entry.id   AF-A0A820K5N2-F1
#
_cell.length_a   1.000
_cell.length_b   1.000
_cell.length_c   1.000
_cell.angle_alpha   90.00
_cell.angle_beta   90.00
_cell.angle_gamma   90.00
#
_symmetry.space_group_name_H-M   'P 1'
#
loop_
_entity.id
_entity.type
_entity.pdbx_description
1 polymer ?
#
loop_
_entity_poly.entity_id
_entity_poly.type
_entity_poly.pdbx_seq_one_letter_code
_entity_poly.pdbx_strand_id
1 'polypeptide(L)'
;RLITEPPLSKSSWMLPSPENLKHKVLIRSIKSSVPIKDSKLLKKNEKFDNPIVNNGISDLFIYLENVPFRDYNYTKDHYMCSQLPSLSEKEFKQTSDSDPFGLIKQTRKCLLRIHSDNSNNPNPIDPWNFGIQIVAVNYQNNDSFMELCHGKFLDNGKCGYILKPNYLMHSDKAKFNPLDYLIKSPNKISKNILEYPQRLIITIISGQFLYRLNRNKNDISNPYVVVSTHG
;
A
#
# COMPACT_ATOMS: atom_id res chain seq x y z
N ARG A 1 -1.37 -3.54 -24.40
CA ARG A 1 -0.10 -3.26 -25.11
C ARG A 1 1.01 -3.07 -24.09
N LEU A 2 2.18 -3.69 -24.27
CA LEU A 2 3.33 -3.48 -23.37
C LEU A 2 3.94 -2.09 -23.60
N ILE A 3 4.45 -1.46 -22.54
CA ILE A 3 5.27 -0.24 -22.67
C ILE A 3 6.74 -0.66 -22.79
N THR A 4 7.39 -0.23 -23.87
CA THR A 4 8.74 -0.64 -24.24
C THR A 4 9.70 0.54 -24.47
N GLU A 5 9.20 1.78 -24.41
CA GLU A 5 10.01 2.98 -24.59
C GLU A 5 9.82 3.96 -23.43
N PRO A 6 10.91 4.55 -22.89
CA PRO A 6 10.83 5.60 -21.88
C PRO A 6 10.29 6.91 -22.46
N PRO A 7 9.73 7.80 -21.62
CA PRO A 7 9.37 9.14 -22.06
C PRO A 7 10.60 9.90 -22.56
N LEU A 8 10.40 10.74 -23.58
CA LEU A 8 11.44 11.40 -24.38
C LEU A 8 12.44 12.28 -23.58
N SER A 9 12.15 12.62 -22.32
CA SER A 9 13.02 13.45 -21.48
C SER A 9 13.15 12.91 -20.05
N LYS A 10 14.38 12.94 -19.51
CA LYS A 10 14.68 12.64 -18.10
C LYS A 10 14.18 13.70 -17.13
N SER A 11 14.02 14.96 -17.56
CA SER A 11 13.46 16.04 -16.72
C SER A 11 11.92 15.99 -16.63
N SER A 12 11.26 15.17 -17.46
CA SER A 12 9.82 14.92 -17.44
C SER A 12 9.45 13.59 -16.78
N TRP A 13 10.33 12.98 -15.98
CA TRP A 13 10.04 11.75 -15.25
C TRP A 13 9.00 12.02 -14.16
N MET A 14 7.73 11.90 -14.55
CA MET A 14 6.58 11.70 -13.69
C MET A 14 5.98 10.34 -14.00
N LEU A 15 5.41 9.70 -12.99
CA LEU A 15 4.57 8.53 -13.23
C LEU A 15 3.36 8.95 -14.08
N PRO A 16 3.09 8.29 -15.21
CA PRO A 16 1.91 8.58 -16.00
C PRO A 16 0.62 8.33 -15.21
N SER A 17 -0.44 9.06 -15.52
CA SER A 17 -1.73 8.80 -14.90
C SER A 17 -2.30 7.43 -15.32
N PRO A 18 -3.21 6.84 -14.52
CA PRO A 18 -3.91 5.63 -14.93
C PRO A 18 -4.58 5.74 -16.31
N GLU A 19 -5.10 6.91 -16.68
CA GLU A 19 -5.72 7.14 -17.99
C GLU A 19 -4.67 7.08 -19.12
N ASN A 20 -3.47 7.64 -18.92
CA ASN A 20 -2.37 7.52 -19.88
C ASN A 20 -1.84 6.08 -20.03
N LEU A 21 -2.11 5.23 -19.04
CA LEU A 21 -1.73 3.82 -18.98
C LEU A 21 -2.88 2.86 -19.32
N LYS A 22 -4.03 3.37 -19.76
CA LYS A 22 -5.19 2.54 -20.07
C LYS A 22 -4.86 1.49 -21.13
N HIS A 23 -5.23 0.24 -20.85
CA HIS A 23 -4.92 -0.94 -21.67
C HIS A 23 -3.42 -1.23 -21.84
N LYS A 24 -2.56 -0.63 -21.00
CA LYS A 24 -1.13 -0.89 -20.97
C LYS A 24 -0.76 -1.76 -19.77
N VAL A 25 0.28 -2.56 -19.96
CA VAL A 25 0.88 -3.38 -18.90
C VAL A 25 2.27 -2.84 -18.63
N LEU A 26 2.58 -2.62 -17.35
CA LEU A 26 3.91 -2.27 -16.88
C LEU A 26 4.61 -3.52 -16.36
N ILE A 27 5.91 -3.66 -16.63
CA ILE A 27 6.71 -4.77 -16.11
C ILE A 27 7.54 -4.26 -14.93
N ARG A 28 7.41 -4.96 -13.81
CA ARG A 28 8.24 -4.79 -12.61
C ARG A 28 9.26 -5.92 -12.57
N SER A 29 10.53 -5.59 -12.32
CA SER A 29 11.58 -6.58 -12.05
C SER A 29 12.77 -5.95 -11.33
N ILE A 30 13.74 -6.78 -10.96
CA ILE A 30 15.00 -6.40 -10.34
C ILE A 30 15.99 -6.08 -11.46
N LYS A 31 16.52 -4.84 -11.55
CA LYS A 31 17.65 -4.57 -12.46
C LYS A 31 18.92 -5.17 -11.87
N SER A 32 19.64 -5.93 -12.68
CA SER A 32 20.88 -6.65 -12.29
C SER A 32 22.10 -5.74 -12.02
N SER A 33 21.93 -4.43 -11.86
CA SER A 33 23.06 -3.48 -11.83
C SER A 33 23.22 -2.78 -10.48
N VAL A 34 23.50 -3.54 -9.41
CA VAL A 34 24.23 -3.01 -8.24
C VAL A 34 25.17 -4.09 -7.71
N PRO A 35 26.51 -3.90 -7.74
CA PRO A 35 27.41 -4.69 -6.92
C PRO A 35 27.15 -4.33 -5.46
N ILE A 36 26.51 -5.22 -4.71
CA ILE A 36 26.26 -5.04 -3.27
C ILE A 36 27.62 -5.10 -2.55
N LYS A 37 28.22 -3.94 -2.27
CA LYS A 37 29.44 -3.85 -1.43
C LYS A 37 29.17 -3.71 0.07
N ASP A 38 27.92 -3.64 0.52
CA ASP A 38 27.59 -3.60 1.95
C ASP A 38 26.54 -4.63 2.35
N SER A 39 26.86 -5.91 2.16
CA SER A 39 26.12 -7.03 2.73
C SER A 39 26.60 -7.34 4.15
N LYS A 40 26.21 -6.52 5.12
CA LYS A 40 26.28 -6.91 6.55
C LYS A 40 24.93 -6.95 7.27
N LEU A 41 23.81 -6.72 6.60
CA LEU A 41 22.49 -6.69 7.24
C LEU A 41 21.43 -7.68 6.70
N LEU A 42 21.76 -8.54 5.74
CA LEU A 42 20.84 -9.60 5.30
C LEU A 42 21.15 -10.90 6.08
N LYS A 43 20.52 -11.06 7.26
CA LYS A 43 20.52 -12.35 7.96
C LYS A 43 19.44 -13.26 7.36
N LYS A 44 19.93 -14.35 6.75
CA LYS A 44 19.34 -15.70 6.58
C LYS A 44 17.81 -15.79 6.59
N ASN A 45 17.20 -15.98 5.42
CA ASN A 45 16.65 -17.27 5.01
C ASN A 45 16.27 -17.22 3.52
N GLU A 46 16.52 -18.34 2.84
CA GLU A 46 16.30 -18.63 1.41
C GLU A 46 17.19 -17.88 0.39
N LYS A 47 18.23 -18.59 -0.07
CA LYS A 47 19.00 -18.23 -1.27
C LYS A 47 18.10 -18.44 -2.49
N PHE A 48 17.41 -17.39 -2.93
CA PHE A 48 17.16 -17.25 -4.36
C PHE A 48 18.38 -16.54 -4.94
N ASP A 49 19.18 -17.26 -5.74
CA ASP A 49 20.13 -16.60 -6.63
C ASP A 49 19.34 -15.57 -7.43
N ASN A 50 19.63 -14.28 -7.24
CA ASN A 50 18.96 -13.23 -8.00
C ASN A 50 19.16 -13.57 -9.48
N PRO A 51 18.08 -13.88 -10.24
CA PRO A 51 18.23 -14.29 -11.62
C PRO A 51 18.88 -13.14 -12.38
N ILE A 52 19.98 -13.43 -13.06
CA ILE A 52 20.66 -12.47 -13.94
C ILE A 52 19.64 -12.10 -15.02
N VAL A 53 19.10 -10.89 -14.94
CA VAL A 53 18.14 -10.42 -15.93
C VAL A 53 18.89 -10.16 -17.24
N ASN A 54 18.55 -10.92 -18.27
CA ASN A 54 19.10 -10.75 -19.61
C ASN A 54 18.83 -9.31 -20.11
N ASN A 55 19.80 -8.69 -20.78
CA ASN A 55 19.79 -7.26 -21.12
C ASN A 55 18.48 -6.81 -21.81
N GLY A 56 17.92 -7.63 -22.70
CA GLY A 56 16.68 -7.29 -23.41
C GLY A 56 15.40 -7.18 -22.55
N ILE A 57 15.37 -7.80 -21.37
CA ILE A 57 14.23 -7.66 -20.43
C ILE A 57 14.41 -6.40 -19.57
N SER A 58 15.67 -6.01 -19.30
CA SER A 58 15.98 -4.80 -18.53
C SER A 58 15.51 -3.51 -19.20
N ASP A 59 15.47 -3.50 -20.54
CA ASP A 59 14.98 -2.39 -21.36
C ASP A 59 13.46 -2.17 -21.22
N LEU A 60 12.72 -3.17 -20.74
CA LEU A 60 11.27 -3.09 -20.50
C LEU A 60 10.93 -2.42 -19.16
N PHE A 61 11.91 -2.22 -18.27
CA PHE A 61 11.72 -1.64 -16.94
C PHE A 61 11.79 -0.13 -17.00
N ILE A 62 10.75 0.46 -17.58
CA ILE A 62 10.65 1.90 -17.80
C ILE A 62 10.05 2.60 -16.56
N TYR A 63 9.06 1.96 -15.96
CA TYR A 63 8.44 2.36 -14.71
C TYR A 63 8.44 1.16 -13.77
N LEU A 64 8.46 1.41 -12.45
CA LEU A 64 8.45 0.39 -11.40
C LEU A 64 9.78 -0.38 -11.27
N GLU A 65 10.91 0.31 -11.39
CA GLU A 65 12.23 -0.27 -11.12
C GLU A 65 12.35 -0.63 -9.64
N ASN A 66 12.60 -1.90 -9.33
CA ASN A 66 12.75 -2.34 -7.94
C ASN A 66 14.05 -1.79 -7.33
N VAL A 67 13.92 -1.15 -6.18
CA VAL A 67 15.02 -0.66 -5.37
C VAL A 67 14.82 -1.08 -3.91
N PRO A 68 15.88 -1.21 -3.10
CA PRO A 68 15.73 -1.47 -1.67
C PRO A 68 14.97 -0.33 -1.00
N PHE A 69 14.26 -0.61 0.09
CA PHE A 69 13.70 0.46 0.89
C PHE A 69 14.79 1.22 1.65
N ARG A 70 14.64 2.55 1.69
CA ARG A 70 15.46 3.50 2.43
C ARG A 70 14.52 4.59 2.96
N ASP A 71 14.94 5.24 4.04
CA ASP A 71 14.18 6.36 4.62
C ASP A 71 14.00 7.52 3.64
N TYR A 72 13.17 8.49 4.04
CA TYR A 72 12.87 9.63 3.20
C TYR A 72 14.07 10.55 2.98
N ASN A 73 15.01 10.65 3.94
CA ASN A 73 16.20 11.48 3.81
C ASN A 73 17.11 10.99 2.70
N TYR A 74 17.24 9.69 2.52
CA TYR A 74 17.95 9.12 1.39
C TYR A 74 17.12 9.23 0.11
N THR A 75 15.85 8.81 0.19
CA THR A 75 14.94 8.71 -0.96
C THR A 75 14.75 10.06 -1.65
N LYS A 76 14.62 11.15 -0.90
CA LYS A 76 14.39 12.49 -1.45
C LYS A 76 15.48 12.93 -2.45
N ASP A 77 16.73 12.50 -2.25
CA ASP A 77 17.87 12.93 -3.07
C ASP A 77 18.28 11.87 -4.10
N HIS A 78 18.07 10.58 -3.80
CA HIS A 78 18.64 9.49 -4.61
C HIS A 78 17.62 8.75 -5.47
N TYR A 79 16.34 8.79 -5.14
CA TYR A 79 15.32 8.04 -5.88
C TYR A 79 14.52 8.90 -6.84
N MET A 80 14.07 8.25 -7.90
CA MET A 80 13.17 8.81 -8.91
C MET A 80 11.74 8.27 -8.73
N CYS A 81 10.76 8.96 -9.29
CA CYS A 81 9.36 8.56 -9.19
C CYS A 81 9.05 7.20 -9.87
N SER A 82 9.87 6.81 -10.85
CA SER A 82 9.79 5.53 -11.57
C SER A 82 10.34 4.35 -10.78
N GLN A 83 11.01 4.58 -9.66
CA GLN A 83 11.50 3.53 -8.78
C GLN A 83 10.43 3.12 -7.77
N LEU A 84 10.46 1.86 -7.36
CA LEU A 84 9.45 1.23 -6.52
C LEU A 84 10.12 0.48 -5.35
N PRO A 85 10.37 1.17 -4.23
CA PRO A 85 10.80 0.53 -3.00
C PRO A 85 9.72 -0.41 -2.44
N SER A 86 10.16 -1.54 -1.87
CA SER A 86 9.31 -2.51 -1.17
C SER A 86 9.67 -2.58 0.31
N LEU A 87 8.66 -2.72 1.18
CA LEU A 87 8.80 -2.97 2.61
C LEU A 87 8.05 -4.25 3.00
N SER A 88 8.61 -4.98 3.96
CA SER A 88 7.85 -5.93 4.78
C SER A 88 6.90 -5.19 5.74
N GLU A 89 5.91 -5.90 6.28
CA GLU A 89 5.02 -5.39 7.33
C GLU A 89 5.80 -4.93 8.57
N LYS A 90 6.88 -5.64 8.91
CA LYS A 90 7.76 -5.30 10.03
C LYS A 90 8.52 -3.99 9.79
N GLU A 91 9.11 -3.82 8.61
CA GLU A 91 9.80 -2.58 8.24
C GLU A 91 8.82 -1.40 8.17
N PHE A 92 7.61 -1.63 7.66
CA PHE A 92 6.55 -0.63 7.69
C PHE A 92 6.26 -0.19 9.12
N LYS A 93 6.00 -1.13 10.04
CA LYS A 93 5.68 -0.81 11.44
C LYS A 93 6.80 -0.04 12.14
N GLN A 94 8.06 -0.44 11.94
CA GLN A 94 9.21 0.26 12.49
C GLN A 94 9.34 1.68 11.93
N THR A 95 9.11 1.86 10.63
CA THR A 95 9.22 3.15 9.95
C THR A 95 8.06 4.07 10.31
N SER A 96 6.83 3.55 10.38
CA SER A 96 5.65 4.32 10.76
C SER A 96 5.76 4.88 12.17
N ASP A 97 6.39 4.14 13.08
CA ASP A 97 6.57 4.55 14.47
C ASP A 97 7.72 5.55 14.63
N SER A 98 8.77 5.49 13.79
CA SER A 98 9.97 6.32 13.90
C SER A 98 9.94 7.60 13.04
N ASP A 99 9.46 7.52 11.80
CA ASP A 99 9.36 8.64 10.85
C ASP A 99 8.05 8.60 10.04
N PRO A 100 6.89 8.83 10.69
CA PRO A 100 5.59 8.79 10.03
C PRO A 100 5.46 9.81 8.89
N PHE A 101 6.05 11.00 9.07
CA PHE A 101 5.97 12.08 8.08
C PHE A 101 6.87 11.83 6.87
N GLY A 102 8.09 11.32 7.07
CA GLY A 102 8.96 10.93 5.99
C GLY A 102 8.33 9.83 5.13
N LEU A 103 7.70 8.83 5.78
CA LEU A 103 6.98 7.77 5.07
C LEU A 103 5.87 8.34 4.17
N ILE A 104 5.01 9.23 4.69
CA ILE A 104 3.97 9.89 3.88
C ILE A 104 4.58 10.67 2.71
N LYS A 105 5.64 11.47 2.95
CA LYS A 105 6.31 12.24 1.90
C LYS A 105 6.91 11.33 0.83
N GLN A 106 7.40 10.16 1.20
CA GLN A 106 7.93 9.18 0.26
C GLN A 106 6.85 8.68 -0.70
N THR A 107 5.63 8.42 -0.21
CA THR A 107 4.49 8.00 -1.07
C THR A 107 4.02 9.08 -2.05
N ARG A 108 4.46 10.33 -1.89
CA ARG A 108 4.20 11.42 -2.86
C ARG A 108 5.28 11.48 -3.94
N LYS A 109 6.50 11.04 -3.61
CA LYS A 109 7.64 11.06 -4.50
C LYS A 109 7.67 9.84 -5.43
N CYS A 110 7.40 8.65 -4.90
CA CYS A 110 7.34 7.42 -5.66
C CYS A 110 6.24 6.49 -5.13
N LEU A 111 5.93 5.44 -5.88
CA LEU A 111 5.06 4.37 -5.39
C LEU A 111 5.83 3.55 -4.35
N LEU A 112 5.12 3.12 -3.29
CA LEU A 112 5.64 2.17 -2.31
C LEU A 112 4.83 0.88 -2.36
N ARG A 113 5.53 -0.24 -2.17
CA ARG A 113 4.92 -1.56 -2.03
C ARG A 113 5.12 -2.11 -0.63
N ILE A 114 4.05 -2.64 -0.04
CA ILE A 114 4.13 -3.54 1.11
C ILE A 114 3.86 -4.97 0.70
N HIS A 115 4.54 -5.91 1.32
CA HIS A 115 4.24 -7.33 1.24
C HIS A 115 4.25 -7.98 2.61
N SER A 116 3.53 -9.10 2.71
CA SER A 116 3.66 -10.01 3.84
C SER A 116 4.95 -10.80 3.73
N ASP A 117 5.56 -11.10 4.88
CA ASP A 117 6.65 -12.08 4.98
C ASP A 117 6.11 -13.50 5.15
N ASN A 118 4.80 -13.64 5.37
CA ASN A 118 4.11 -14.91 5.63
C ASN A 118 3.00 -15.16 4.60
N SER A 119 2.37 -16.33 4.68
CA SER A 119 1.21 -16.67 3.86
C SER A 119 -0.06 -15.88 4.21
N ASN A 120 -0.11 -15.19 5.35
CA ASN A 120 -1.26 -14.40 5.77
C ASN A 120 -1.28 -13.01 5.11
N ASN A 121 -2.48 -12.46 4.91
CA ASN A 121 -2.61 -11.08 4.43
C ASN A 121 -2.20 -10.07 5.50
N PRO A 122 -1.46 -9.00 5.14
CA PRO A 122 -1.22 -7.88 6.05
C PRO A 122 -2.50 -7.08 6.22
N ASN A 123 -2.64 -6.35 7.33
CA ASN A 123 -3.72 -5.36 7.48
C ASN A 123 -3.51 -4.24 6.43
N PRO A 124 -4.44 -4.04 5.47
CA PRO A 124 -4.23 -3.05 4.42
C PRO A 124 -4.56 -1.62 4.84
N ILE A 125 -5.32 -1.45 5.94
CA ILE A 125 -5.78 -0.15 6.42
C ILE A 125 -4.59 0.71 6.88
N ASP A 126 -3.70 0.15 7.70
CA ASP A 126 -2.58 0.92 8.26
C ASP A 126 -1.69 1.49 7.15
N PRO A 127 -1.20 0.71 6.16
CA PRO A 127 -0.47 1.25 5.01
C PRO A 127 -1.22 2.33 4.22
N TRP A 128 -2.51 2.14 3.97
CA TRP A 128 -3.31 3.12 3.23
C TRP A 128 -3.44 4.44 3.98
N ASN A 129 -3.50 4.41 5.31
CA ASN A 129 -3.51 5.62 6.13
C ASN A 129 -2.21 6.43 5.99
N PHE A 130 -1.08 5.76 5.72
CA PHE A 130 0.19 6.42 5.37
C PHE A 130 0.32 6.79 3.88
N GLY A 131 -0.67 6.44 3.06
CA GLY A 131 -0.69 6.74 1.62
C GLY A 131 0.09 5.77 0.74
N ILE A 132 0.48 4.61 1.28
CA ILE A 132 1.12 3.52 0.52
C ILE A 132 0.09 2.95 -0.47
N GLN A 133 0.50 2.82 -1.72
CA GLN A 133 -0.42 2.53 -2.83
C GLN A 133 -0.54 1.05 -3.12
N ILE A 134 0.56 0.30 -3.04
CA ILE A 134 0.63 -1.11 -3.43
C ILE A 134 0.72 -1.97 -2.17
N VAL A 135 -0.42 -2.31 -1.58
CA VAL A 135 -0.46 -3.29 -0.48
C VAL A 135 -0.72 -4.67 -1.08
N ALA A 136 0.33 -5.50 -1.15
CA ALA A 136 0.21 -6.82 -1.73
C ALA A 136 -0.50 -7.78 -0.77
N VAL A 137 -1.62 -8.32 -1.22
CA VAL A 137 -2.40 -9.35 -0.53
C VAL A 137 -2.42 -10.63 -1.37
N ASN A 138 -2.50 -11.76 -0.69
CA ASN A 138 -2.72 -13.10 -1.19
C ASN A 138 -4.22 -13.28 -1.53
N TYR A 139 -4.57 -13.08 -2.80
CA TYR A 139 -5.96 -13.17 -3.30
C TYR A 139 -6.60 -14.56 -3.14
N GLN A 140 -5.78 -15.60 -2.96
CA GLN A 140 -6.24 -16.95 -2.67
C GLN A 140 -6.79 -17.11 -1.23
N ASN A 141 -6.46 -16.19 -0.32
CA ASN A 141 -6.94 -16.22 1.05
C ASN A 141 -8.25 -15.45 1.15
N ASN A 142 -9.33 -16.14 1.54
CA ASN A 142 -10.61 -15.51 1.82
C ASN A 142 -10.70 -15.10 3.30
N ASP A 143 -9.94 -14.08 3.68
CA ASP A 143 -9.91 -13.51 5.04
C ASP A 143 -10.52 -12.10 5.10
N SER A 144 -10.68 -11.57 6.32
CA SER A 144 -11.26 -10.25 6.54
C SER A 144 -10.45 -9.12 5.90
N PHE A 145 -9.13 -9.27 5.76
CA PHE A 145 -8.29 -8.29 5.09
C PHE A 145 -8.54 -8.26 3.57
N MET A 146 -8.76 -9.42 2.95
CA MET A 146 -9.19 -9.51 1.56
C MET A 146 -10.59 -8.89 1.37
N GLU A 147 -11.51 -9.09 2.32
CA GLU A 147 -12.83 -8.43 2.30
C GLU A 147 -12.72 -6.91 2.37
N LEU A 148 -11.83 -6.36 3.20
CA LEU A 148 -11.56 -4.91 3.26
C LEU A 148 -10.99 -4.36 1.94
N CYS A 149 -10.05 -5.09 1.34
CA CYS A 149 -9.52 -4.78 0.02
C CYS A 149 -10.61 -4.78 -1.06
N HIS A 150 -11.43 -5.83 -1.12
CA HIS A 150 -12.56 -5.86 -2.04
C HIS A 150 -13.50 -4.68 -1.80
N GLY A 151 -13.93 -4.46 -0.56
CA GLY A 151 -14.81 -3.35 -0.19
C GLY A 151 -14.28 -1.99 -0.65
N LYS A 152 -13.00 -1.70 -0.40
CA LYS A 152 -12.35 -0.47 -0.84
C LYS A 152 -12.34 -0.34 -2.36
N PHE A 153 -11.90 -1.37 -3.08
CA PHE A 153 -11.79 -1.36 -4.54
C PHE A 153 -13.10 -1.60 -5.30
N LEU A 154 -14.24 -1.72 -4.62
CA LEU A 154 -15.55 -1.56 -5.26
C LEU A 154 -15.81 -0.11 -5.68
N ASP A 155 -15.16 0.85 -5.01
CA ASP A 155 -15.23 2.27 -5.35
C ASP A 155 -14.59 2.58 -6.70
N ASN A 156 -14.84 3.78 -7.22
CA ASN A 156 -14.34 4.28 -8.50
C ASN A 156 -14.60 3.32 -9.67
N GLY A 157 -15.80 2.74 -9.71
CA GLY A 157 -16.22 1.84 -10.79
C GLY A 157 -15.40 0.55 -10.89
N LYS A 158 -14.80 0.09 -9.78
CA LYS A 158 -14.00 -1.15 -9.71
C LYS A 158 -12.77 -1.16 -10.62
N CYS A 159 -12.23 0.02 -10.95
CA CYS A 159 -11.11 0.12 -11.90
C CYS A 159 -9.76 -0.29 -11.29
N GLY A 160 -9.69 -0.61 -10.00
CA GLY A 160 -8.45 -0.96 -9.28
C GLY A 160 -7.57 0.22 -8.88
N TYR A 161 -8.02 1.46 -9.14
CA TYR A 161 -7.31 2.69 -8.76
C TYR A 161 -8.27 3.60 -7.99
N ILE A 162 -7.84 4.11 -6.85
CA ILE A 162 -8.60 5.08 -6.04
C ILE A 162 -7.68 6.26 -5.75
N LEU A 163 -8.18 7.47 -5.98
CA LEU A 163 -7.42 8.68 -5.71
C LEU A 163 -7.20 8.83 -4.20
N LYS A 164 -5.95 9.09 -3.79
CA LYS A 164 -5.65 9.34 -2.38
C LYS A 164 -6.37 10.63 -1.92
N PRO A 165 -6.75 10.72 -0.64
CA PRO A 165 -7.22 11.98 -0.06
C PRO A 165 -6.18 13.11 -0.24
N ASN A 166 -6.66 14.34 -0.44
CA ASN A 166 -5.82 15.51 -0.73
C ASN A 166 -4.70 15.74 0.30
N TYR A 167 -4.95 15.42 1.58
CA TYR A 167 -3.96 15.58 2.64
C TYR A 167 -2.77 14.61 2.53
N LEU A 168 -2.95 13.45 1.90
CA LEU A 168 -1.86 12.53 1.57
C LEU A 168 -1.11 12.94 0.30
N MET A 169 -1.66 13.82 -0.54
CA MET A 169 -1.07 14.21 -1.83
C MET A 169 -0.35 15.56 -1.80
N HIS A 170 -0.97 16.60 -1.23
CA HIS A 170 -0.55 17.99 -1.46
C HIS A 170 -0.16 18.75 -0.19
N SER A 171 -0.17 18.08 0.97
CA SER A 171 0.01 18.77 2.24
C SER A 171 1.48 18.85 2.66
N ASP A 172 2.15 19.95 2.33
CA ASP A 172 3.46 20.28 2.92
C ASP A 172 3.35 20.92 4.30
N LYS A 173 2.15 21.40 4.66
CA LYS A 173 1.86 22.14 5.90
C LYS A 173 1.14 21.34 6.97
N ALA A 174 0.34 20.34 6.61
CA ALA A 174 -0.32 19.48 7.60
C ALA A 174 0.64 18.41 8.11
N LYS A 175 0.89 18.46 9.42
CA LYS A 175 1.47 17.38 10.21
C LYS A 175 0.42 16.28 10.42
N PHE A 176 -0.15 15.76 9.33
CA PHE A 176 -1.00 14.58 9.46
C PHE A 176 -0.14 13.38 9.83
N ASN A 177 -0.37 12.85 11.02
CA ASN A 177 0.20 11.60 11.47
C ASN A 177 -0.96 10.64 11.76
N PRO A 178 -1.08 9.53 11.00
CA PRO A 178 -2.07 8.51 11.30
C PRO A 178 -2.03 8.09 12.76
N LEU A 179 -0.87 7.99 13.41
CA LEU A 179 -0.80 7.45 14.78
C LEU A 179 -1.26 8.42 15.88
N ASP A 180 -1.61 9.67 15.56
CA ASP A 180 -1.99 10.66 16.57
C ASP A 180 -3.27 10.26 17.33
N TYR A 181 -4.20 9.49 16.72
CA TYR A 181 -5.41 9.01 17.42
C TYR A 181 -5.10 7.96 18.50
N LEU A 182 -3.94 7.30 18.45
CA LEU A 182 -3.51 6.32 19.44
C LEU A 182 -2.94 6.99 20.70
N ILE A 183 -2.48 8.24 20.58
CA ILE A 183 -1.89 8.98 21.69
C ILE A 183 -3.03 9.64 22.46
N LYS A 184 -3.57 8.93 23.46
CA LYS A 184 -4.46 9.47 24.50
C LYS A 184 -3.72 10.46 25.43
N SER A 185 -3.12 11.52 24.89
CA SER A 185 -2.60 12.61 25.69
C SER A 185 -3.65 13.72 25.77
N PRO A 186 -4.38 13.87 26.90
CA PRO A 186 -5.39 14.92 27.06
C PRO A 186 -4.84 16.34 26.88
N ASN A 187 -3.52 16.52 26.94
CA ASN A 187 -2.84 17.83 26.85
C ASN A 187 -2.17 18.11 25.50
N LYS A 188 -2.27 17.20 24.51
CA LYS A 188 -1.85 17.47 23.13
C LYS A 188 -3.09 17.39 22.25
N ILE A 189 -3.82 18.50 22.19
CA ILE A 189 -4.69 18.79 21.05
C ILE A 189 -3.72 18.96 19.87
N SER A 190 -3.36 17.86 19.21
CA SER A 190 -2.72 17.97 17.91
C SER A 190 -3.73 18.72 17.06
N LYS A 191 -3.36 19.91 16.60
CA LYS A 191 -4.11 20.66 15.58
C LYS A 191 -4.05 19.86 14.28
N ASN A 192 -4.67 18.69 14.27
CA ASN A 192 -4.77 17.87 13.08
C ASN A 192 -5.79 18.55 12.18
N ILE A 193 -5.30 19.02 11.05
CA ILE A 193 -6.03 19.81 10.04
C ILE A 193 -7.19 19.00 9.41
N LEU A 194 -7.38 17.74 9.80
CA LEU A 194 -8.37 16.81 9.25
C LEU A 194 -9.57 16.57 10.18
N GLU A 195 -9.68 17.29 11.30
CA GLU A 195 -10.79 17.11 12.24
C GLU A 195 -12.12 17.62 11.65
N TYR A 196 -12.79 16.73 10.91
CA TYR A 196 -14.22 16.84 10.60
C TYR A 196 -14.93 15.65 11.26
N PRO A 197 -15.07 15.64 12.59
CA PRO A 197 -15.71 14.53 13.28
C PRO A 197 -17.12 14.31 12.72
N GLN A 198 -17.42 13.07 12.38
CA GLN A 198 -18.73 12.66 11.89
C GLN A 198 -19.40 11.76 12.92
N ARG A 199 -20.73 11.88 13.05
CA ARG A 199 -21.53 10.99 13.88
C ARG A 199 -22.20 9.95 12.99
N LEU A 200 -21.78 8.69 13.13
CA LEU A 200 -22.39 7.55 12.46
C LEU A 200 -23.30 6.81 13.45
N ILE A 201 -24.59 6.72 13.14
CA ILE A 201 -25.58 5.94 13.91
C ILE A 201 -26.03 4.78 13.03
N ILE A 202 -25.81 3.55 13.48
CA ILE A 202 -26.22 2.33 12.78
C ILE A 202 -27.22 1.59 13.67
N THR A 203 -28.44 1.40 13.16
CA THR A 203 -29.49 0.62 13.82
C THR A 203 -29.72 -0.67 13.05
N ILE A 204 -29.44 -1.81 13.68
CA ILE A 204 -29.73 -3.12 13.10
C ILE A 204 -31.19 -3.46 13.39
N ILE A 205 -32.02 -3.48 12.34
CA ILE A 205 -33.46 -3.70 12.48
C ILE A 205 -33.80 -5.19 12.32
N SER A 206 -33.34 -5.83 11.26
CA SER A 206 -33.68 -7.21 10.91
C SER A 206 -32.69 -7.77 9.88
N GLY A 207 -32.72 -9.10 9.67
CA GLY A 207 -32.03 -9.77 8.56
C GLY A 207 -33.00 -10.68 7.82
N GLN A 208 -32.97 -10.65 6.49
CA GLN A 208 -33.82 -11.47 5.61
C GLN A 208 -32.96 -12.43 4.80
N PHE A 209 -33.51 -13.61 4.47
CA PHE A 209 -32.87 -14.60 3.59
C PHE A 209 -31.44 -15.00 4.00
N LEU A 210 -31.15 -15.04 5.32
CA LEU A 210 -29.83 -15.40 5.83
C LEU A 210 -29.47 -16.83 5.45
N TYR A 211 -28.28 -17.01 4.88
CA TYR A 211 -27.78 -18.31 4.47
C TYR A 211 -27.43 -19.18 5.68
N ARG A 212 -27.78 -20.47 5.61
CA ARG A 212 -27.37 -21.45 6.62
C ARG A 212 -25.99 -22.01 6.28
N LEU A 213 -25.01 -21.71 7.12
CA LEU A 213 -23.65 -22.25 6.98
C LEU A 213 -23.63 -23.77 7.12
N ASN A 214 -24.45 -24.32 8.02
CA ASN A 214 -24.53 -25.76 8.26
C ASN A 214 -25.66 -26.39 7.43
N ARG A 215 -25.37 -27.50 6.75
CA ARG A 215 -26.34 -28.25 5.92
C ARG A 215 -27.20 -29.23 6.72
N ASN A 216 -26.91 -29.42 8.01
CA ASN A 216 -27.73 -30.25 8.88
C ASN A 216 -29.12 -29.63 9.08
N LYS A 217 -30.17 -30.37 8.67
CA LYS A 217 -31.57 -29.90 8.70
C LYS A 217 -32.09 -29.59 10.10
N ASN A 218 -31.49 -30.18 11.13
CA ASN A 218 -31.88 -30.03 12.53
C ASN A 218 -31.18 -28.87 13.24
N ASP A 219 -30.23 -28.19 12.57
CA ASP A 219 -29.53 -27.06 13.15
C ASP A 219 -30.40 -25.79 13.07
N ILE A 220 -30.62 -25.16 14.22
CA ILE A 220 -31.38 -23.91 14.32
C ILE A 220 -30.37 -22.76 14.19
N SER A 221 -30.48 -21.99 13.11
CA SER A 221 -29.61 -20.84 12.87
C SER A 221 -29.78 -19.79 13.98
N ASN A 222 -28.68 -19.39 14.62
CA ASN A 222 -28.63 -18.31 15.59
C ASN A 222 -27.73 -17.16 15.06
N PRO A 223 -28.25 -16.35 14.11
CA PRO A 223 -27.45 -15.32 13.47
C PRO A 223 -27.22 -14.14 14.42
N TYR A 224 -26.06 -13.49 14.26
CA TYR A 224 -25.73 -12.22 14.89
C TYR A 224 -25.10 -11.30 13.86
N VAL A 225 -25.12 -10.00 14.13
CA VAL A 225 -24.53 -8.97 13.27
C VAL A 225 -23.36 -8.32 13.99
N VAL A 226 -22.23 -8.22 13.31
CA VAL A 226 -21.07 -7.45 13.76
C VAL A 226 -20.95 -6.21 12.91
N VAL A 227 -20.82 -5.06 13.55
CA VAL A 227 -20.51 -3.79 12.90
C VAL A 227 -19.12 -3.37 13.35
N SER A 228 -18.23 -3.15 12.41
CA SER A 228 -16.86 -2.70 12.66
C SER A 228 -16.53 -1.50 11.76
N THR A 229 -15.73 -0.59 12.29
CA THR A 229 -15.20 0.57 11.57
C THR A 229 -13.71 0.39 11.37
N HIS A 230 -13.24 0.68 10.16
CA HIS A 230 -11.83 0.60 9.81
C HIS A 230 -11.42 1.94 9.21
N GLY A 231 -10.28 2.47 9.65
CA GLY A 231 -9.78 3.77 9.23
C GLY A 231 -8.44 4.07 9.88
#